data_AF-A0A958QYN6-F1
#
_entry.id   AF-A0A958QYN6-F1
#
_cell.length_a   1.000
_cell.length_b   1.000
_cell.length_c   1.000
_cell.angle_alpha   90.00
_cell.angle_beta   90.00
_cell.angle_gamma   90.00
#
_symmetry.space_group_name_H-M   'P 1'
#
loop_
_entity.id
_entity.type
_entity.pdbx_description
1 polymer ?
#
loop_
_entity_poly.entity_id
_entity_poly.type
_entity_poly.pdbx_seq_one_letter_code
_entity_poly.pdbx_strand_id
1 'polypeptide(L)'
;DLEKVTSSLAGSSILQNTYSKAILQQRGNPKNFSEVLNLNQIDQWAIESLGRKKGVYSDFFLMRDTDRVILRHVPTSLEYWLFTTAPEDSKMISEYMPKNGKSFSENIINFVRAQQGALS
;
A
#
# COMPACT_ATOMS: atom_id res chain seq x y z
N ASP A 1 -6.93 11.80 2.55
CA ASP A 1 -6.56 12.58 3.75
C ASP A 1 -7.52 12.23 4.85
N LEU A 2 -7.03 11.91 6.05
CA LEU A 2 -7.87 11.46 7.17
C LEU A 2 -8.92 12.52 7.50
N GLU A 3 -8.53 13.80 7.47
CA GLU A 3 -9.41 14.95 7.72
C GLU A 3 -10.61 14.99 6.77
N LYS A 4 -10.41 14.65 5.48
CA LYS A 4 -11.50 14.59 4.49
C LYS A 4 -12.44 13.41 4.70
N VAL A 5 -11.94 12.31 5.27
CA VAL A 5 -12.77 11.13 5.56
C VAL A 5 -13.61 11.40 6.81
N THR A 6 -13.02 12.02 7.83
CA THR A 6 -13.70 12.32 9.11
C THR A 6 -14.49 13.61 9.12
N SER A 7 -14.48 14.39 8.04
CA SER A 7 -15.29 15.61 7.93
C SER A 7 -16.80 15.33 7.92
N SER A 8 -17.22 14.08 7.75
CA SER A 8 -18.62 13.65 7.87
C SER A 8 -18.81 12.73 9.08
N LEU A 9 -19.98 12.84 9.74
CA LEU A 9 -20.37 11.93 10.83
C LEU A 9 -20.34 10.45 10.41
N ALA A 10 -20.73 10.18 9.16
CA ALA A 10 -20.70 8.85 8.59
C ALA A 10 -19.25 8.32 8.49
N GLY A 11 -18.32 9.13 7.97
CA GLY A 11 -16.93 8.72 7.81
C GLY A 11 -16.22 8.45 9.13
N SER A 12 -16.46 9.29 10.15
CA SER A 12 -15.94 9.05 11.51
C SER A 12 -16.50 7.76 12.12
N SER A 13 -17.82 7.52 11.98
CA SER A 13 -18.47 6.32 12.50
C SER A 13 -17.99 5.04 11.80
N ILE A 14 -17.80 5.07 10.48
CA ILE A 14 -17.25 3.95 9.72
C ILE A 14 -15.83 3.66 10.19
N LEU A 15 -15.01 4.70 10.32
CA LEU A 15 -13.63 4.52 10.74
C LEU A 15 -13.57 3.92 12.15
N GLN A 16 -14.35 4.42 13.12
CA GLN A 16 -14.35 3.88 14.48
C GLN A 16 -14.82 2.41 14.54
N ASN A 17 -15.90 2.06 13.83
CA ASN A 17 -16.48 0.71 13.87
C ASN A 17 -15.77 -0.31 12.95
N THR A 18 -14.82 0.12 12.13
CA THR A 18 -14.06 -0.81 11.28
C THR A 18 -13.21 -1.74 12.13
N TYR A 19 -13.47 -3.05 12.07
CA TYR A 19 -12.82 -4.06 12.91
C TYR A 19 -11.30 -4.13 12.75
N SER A 20 -10.80 -4.06 11.51
CA SER A 20 -9.37 -4.13 11.19
C SER A 20 -8.93 -2.92 10.40
N LYS A 21 -7.84 -2.26 10.82
CA LYS A 21 -7.23 -1.12 10.13
C LYS A 21 -5.78 -1.43 9.81
N ALA A 22 -5.41 -1.33 8.54
CA ALA A 22 -4.02 -1.32 8.11
C ALA A 22 -3.60 0.14 7.89
N ILE A 23 -2.73 0.65 8.75
CA ILE A 23 -2.28 2.03 8.75
C ILE A 23 -0.87 2.07 8.16
N LEU A 24 -0.72 2.77 7.03
CA LEU A 24 0.58 3.06 6.44
C LEU A 24 1.28 4.18 7.21
N GLN A 25 2.57 4.36 6.95
CA GLN A 25 3.32 5.50 7.51
C GLN A 25 2.62 6.82 7.18
N GLN A 26 2.27 7.56 8.23
CA GLN A 26 1.66 8.88 8.14
C GLN A 26 2.75 9.97 8.12
N ARG A 27 2.48 11.09 7.44
CA ARG A 27 3.36 12.27 7.41
C ARG A 27 2.61 13.46 7.99
N GLY A 28 3.33 14.44 8.53
CA GLY A 28 2.74 15.64 9.11
C GLY A 28 2.67 15.56 10.64
N ASN A 29 1.79 16.37 11.24
CA ASN A 29 1.63 16.44 12.69
C ASN A 29 0.93 15.18 13.22
N PRO A 30 1.54 14.41 14.15
CA PRO A 30 0.92 13.22 14.74
C PRO A 30 -0.50 13.45 15.26
N LYS A 31 -0.75 14.62 15.86
CA LYS A 31 -2.07 14.97 16.41
C LYS A 31 -3.21 14.81 15.40
N ASN A 32 -2.96 15.04 14.11
CA ASN A 32 -3.98 14.99 13.07
C ASN A 32 -4.52 13.57 12.82
N PHE A 33 -3.77 12.52 13.16
CA PHE A 33 -4.21 11.14 12.98
C PHE A 33 -4.35 10.37 14.29
N SER A 34 -3.68 10.79 15.37
CA SER A 34 -3.76 10.13 16.68
C SER A 34 -5.15 10.12 17.28
N GLU A 35 -5.82 11.27 17.31
CA GLU A 35 -7.16 11.39 17.90
C GLU A 35 -8.20 10.61 17.09
N VAL A 36 -8.13 10.75 15.77
CA VAL A 36 -9.04 10.09 14.82
C VAL A 36 -8.94 8.57 14.88
N LEU A 37 -7.73 8.02 15.05
CA LEU A 37 -7.48 6.58 15.08
C LEU A 37 -7.43 6.02 16.51
N ASN A 38 -7.65 6.86 17.53
CA ASN A 38 -7.56 6.51 18.95
C ASN A 38 -6.22 5.83 19.31
N LEU A 39 -5.12 6.47 18.89
CA LEU A 39 -3.75 5.96 19.06
C LEU A 39 -3.14 6.46 20.36
N ASN A 40 -2.57 5.53 21.13
CA ASN A 40 -1.68 5.89 22.23
C ASN A 40 -0.27 6.27 21.72
N GLN A 41 0.62 6.67 22.63
CA GLN A 41 1.98 7.08 22.27
C GLN A 41 2.82 5.95 21.65
N ILE A 42 2.63 4.71 22.09
CA ILE A 42 3.34 3.54 21.55
C ILE A 42 2.87 3.25 20.13
N ASP A 43 1.57 3.31 19.87
CA ASP A 43 0.99 3.14 18.54
C ASP A 43 1.52 4.20 17.56
N GLN A 44 1.64 5.45 18.03
CA GLN A 44 2.20 6.55 17.23
C GLN A 44 3.66 6.29 16.85
N TRP A 45 4.51 5.92 17.82
CA TRP A 45 5.91 5.57 17.55
C TRP A 45 6.04 4.36 16.61
N ALA A 46 5.16 3.36 16.75
CA ALA A 46 5.11 2.22 15.85
C ALA A 46 4.80 2.67 14.40
N ILE A 47 3.82 3.55 14.21
CA ILE A 47 3.47 4.09 12.89
C ILE A 47 4.59 4.96 12.29
N GLU A 48 5.25 5.77 13.11
CA GLU A 48 6.40 6.58 12.69
C GLU A 48 7.58 5.72 12.25
N SER A 49 7.77 4.56 12.88
CA SER A 49 8.85 3.61 12.55
C SER A 49 8.66 2.83 11.24
N LEU A 50 7.46 2.91 10.62
CA LEU A 50 7.14 2.14 9.42
C LEU A 50 8.05 2.52 8.25
N GLY A 51 8.75 1.54 7.69
CA GLY A 51 9.60 1.70 6.52
C GLY A 51 8.90 1.36 5.21
N ARG A 52 9.46 1.84 4.10
CA ARG A 52 9.13 1.35 2.77
C ARG A 52 10.32 1.48 1.84
N LYS A 53 10.45 0.54 0.90
CA LYS A 53 11.39 0.61 -0.23
C LYS A 53 10.65 0.18 -1.49
N LYS A 54 10.54 1.09 -2.48
CA LYS A 54 9.81 0.86 -3.74
C LYS A 54 10.23 -0.47 -4.37
N GLY A 55 9.25 -1.32 -4.66
CA GLY A 55 9.48 -2.63 -5.27
C GLY A 55 10.12 -3.70 -4.37
N VAL A 56 10.41 -3.39 -3.10
CA VAL A 56 11.06 -4.34 -2.19
C VAL A 56 10.19 -4.63 -0.97
N TYR A 57 9.68 -3.62 -0.27
CA TYR A 57 8.77 -3.83 0.85
C TYR A 57 7.97 -2.57 1.22
N SER A 58 6.86 -2.77 1.94
CA SER A 58 6.14 -1.73 2.65
C SER A 58 5.69 -2.26 4.01
N ASP A 59 6.00 -1.52 5.07
CA ASP A 59 5.49 -1.81 6.41
C ASP A 59 4.12 -1.15 6.60
N PHE A 60 3.26 -1.79 7.40
CA PHE A 60 2.00 -1.23 7.88
C PHE A 60 1.73 -1.65 9.31
N PHE A 61 1.11 -0.76 10.07
CA PHE A 61 0.63 -1.01 11.40
C PHE A 61 -0.79 -1.57 11.34
N LEU A 62 -0.96 -2.82 11.75
CA LEU A 62 -2.26 -3.48 11.82
C LEU A 62 -2.86 -3.30 13.21
N MET A 63 -4.02 -2.67 13.26
CA MET A 63 -4.89 -2.63 14.42
C MET A 63 -6.07 -3.56 14.16
N ARG A 64 -6.31 -4.53 15.04
CA ARG A 64 -7.49 -5.40 14.98
C ARG A 64 -8.04 -5.56 16.39
N ASP A 65 -9.14 -4.87 16.67
CA ASP A 65 -9.69 -4.76 18.02
C ASP A 65 -8.62 -4.31 19.05
N THR A 66 -8.11 -5.22 19.88
CA THR A 66 -7.03 -4.96 20.85
C THR A 66 -5.63 -5.33 20.34
N ASP A 67 -5.54 -6.11 19.26
CA ASP A 67 -4.26 -6.51 18.67
C ASP A 67 -3.59 -5.32 17.97
N ARG A 68 -2.28 -5.20 18.17
CA ARG A 68 -1.41 -4.21 17.53
C ARG A 68 -0.15 -4.91 17.02
N VAL A 69 0.13 -4.80 15.72
CA VAL A 69 1.34 -5.43 15.14
C VAL A 69 1.85 -4.64 13.94
N ILE A 70 3.17 -4.57 13.80
CA ILE A 70 3.81 -4.08 12.57
C ILE A 70 4.01 -5.29 11.65
N LEU A 71 3.47 -5.19 10.43
CA LEU A 71 3.62 -6.20 9.39
C LEU A 71 4.38 -5.63 8.21
N ARG A 72 5.24 -6.46 7.60
CA ARG A 72 5.96 -6.15 6.37
C ARG A 72 5.36 -6.90 5.21
N HIS A 73 4.86 -6.18 4.21
CA HIS A 73 4.50 -6.75 2.92
C HIS A 73 5.68 -6.69 1.96
N VAL A 74 6.05 -7.83 1.39
CA VAL A 74 7.05 -7.96 0.34
C VAL A 74 6.30 -8.34 -0.94
N PRO A 75 6.16 -7.42 -1.91
CA PRO A 75 5.42 -7.72 -3.13
C PRO A 75 6.20 -8.72 -3.99
N THR A 76 5.47 -9.66 -4.58
CA THR A 76 5.98 -10.45 -5.71
C THR A 76 6.21 -9.54 -6.92
N SER A 77 7.03 -9.98 -7.88
CA SER A 77 7.23 -9.22 -9.12
C SER A 77 5.91 -8.96 -9.86
N LEU A 78 4.99 -9.92 -9.85
CA LEU A 78 3.68 -9.77 -10.47
C LEU A 78 2.85 -8.68 -9.77
N GLU A 79 2.76 -8.70 -8.44
CA GLU A 79 2.06 -7.66 -7.67
C GLU A 79 2.66 -6.28 -7.93
N TYR A 80 3.99 -6.15 -7.94
CA TYR A 80 4.66 -4.89 -8.25
C TYR A 80 4.23 -4.34 -9.62
N TRP A 81 4.32 -5.16 -10.66
CA TRP A 81 4.02 -4.71 -12.03
C TRP A 81 2.53 -4.49 -12.28
N LEU A 82 1.64 -5.19 -11.57
CA LEU A 82 0.20 -4.96 -11.64
C LEU A 82 -0.22 -3.64 -10.99
N PHE A 83 0.44 -3.25 -9.90
CA PHE A 83 0.01 -2.13 -9.06
C PHE A 83 0.88 -0.87 -9.16
N THR A 84 1.95 -0.91 -9.97
CA THR A 84 2.79 0.28 -10.17
C THR A 84 2.03 1.38 -10.92
N THR A 85 2.22 2.61 -10.46
CA THR A 85 1.73 3.84 -11.10
C THR A 85 2.89 4.74 -11.53
N ALA A 86 4.13 4.25 -11.44
CA ALA A 86 5.29 5.04 -11.86
C ALA A 86 5.25 5.26 -13.39
N PRO A 87 5.53 6.47 -13.88
CA PRO A 87 5.49 6.76 -15.31
C PRO A 87 6.41 5.87 -16.14
N GLU A 88 7.61 5.59 -15.64
CA GLU A 88 8.61 4.77 -16.33
C GLU A 88 8.15 3.31 -16.44
N ASP A 89 7.63 2.76 -15.34
CA ASP A 89 7.11 1.40 -15.30
C ASP A 89 5.88 1.26 -16.21
N SER A 90 4.98 2.25 -16.17
CA SER A 90 3.79 2.31 -17.02
C SER A 90 4.15 2.35 -18.50
N LYS A 91 5.19 3.12 -18.85
CA LYS A 91 5.73 3.18 -20.21
C LYS A 91 6.28 1.82 -20.65
N MET A 92 7.09 1.17 -19.82
CA MET A 92 7.62 -0.17 -20.11
C MET A 92 6.51 -1.20 -20.36
N ILE A 93 5.47 -1.20 -19.51
CA ILE A 93 4.31 -2.08 -19.70
C ILE A 93 3.65 -1.75 -21.04
N SER A 94 3.37 -0.48 -21.32
CA SER A 94 2.69 -0.08 -22.56
C SER A 94 3.48 -0.42 -23.84
N GLU A 95 4.81 -0.34 -23.79
CA GLU A 95 5.70 -0.70 -24.89
C GLU A 95 5.81 -2.22 -25.07
N TYR A 96 5.78 -2.97 -23.97
CA TYR A 96 5.83 -4.43 -24.02
C TYR A 96 4.50 -5.05 -24.46
N MET A 97 3.36 -4.41 -24.14
CA MET A 97 2.02 -4.90 -24.46
C MET A 97 1.85 -5.02 -25.99
N PRO A 98 1.91 -6.24 -26.55
CA PRO A 98 1.86 -6.41 -27.98
C PRO A 98 0.44 -6.13 -28.49
N LYS A 99 0.29 -5.60 -29.70
CA LYS A 99 -1.03 -5.48 -30.38
C LYS A 99 -1.61 -6.84 -30.81
N ASN A 100 -1.09 -7.95 -30.31
CA ASN A 100 -1.15 -9.28 -30.92
C ASN A 100 -2.43 -10.06 -30.53
N GLY A 101 -3.53 -9.38 -30.20
CA GLY A 101 -4.81 -10.02 -29.83
C GLY A 101 -4.82 -10.84 -28.53
N LYS A 102 -3.70 -10.92 -27.80
CA LYS A 102 -3.61 -11.60 -26.49
C LYS A 102 -4.25 -10.77 -25.40
N SER A 103 -4.76 -11.45 -24.37
CA SER A 103 -5.36 -10.79 -23.20
C SER A 103 -4.32 -10.07 -22.35
N PHE A 104 -4.76 -9.06 -21.59
CA PHE A 104 -3.89 -8.33 -20.64
C PHE A 104 -3.20 -9.28 -19.65
N SER A 105 -3.94 -10.25 -19.11
CA SER A 105 -3.44 -11.23 -18.15
C SER A 105 -2.29 -12.07 -18.71
N GLU A 106 -2.38 -12.51 -19.96
CA GLU A 106 -1.28 -13.26 -20.61
C GLU A 106 -0.07 -12.37 -20.85
N ASN A 107 -0.30 -11.13 -21.30
CA ASN A 107 0.78 -10.20 -21.60
C ASN A 107 1.54 -9.78 -20.34
N ILE A 108 0.85 -9.49 -19.23
CA ILE A 108 1.51 -9.11 -17.98
C ILE A 108 2.31 -10.27 -17.38
N ILE A 109 1.82 -11.51 -17.47
CA ILE A 109 2.58 -12.69 -17.02
C ILE A 109 3.86 -12.86 -17.85
N ASN A 110 3.77 -12.72 -19.17
CA ASN A 110 4.94 -12.83 -20.05
C ASN A 110 5.95 -11.69 -19.81
N PHE A 111 5.45 -10.48 -19.58
CA PHE A 111 6.28 -9.32 -19.22
C PHE A 111 7.07 -9.58 -17.94
N VAL A 112 6.40 -10.02 -16.87
CA VAL A 112 7.04 -10.33 -15.58
C VAL A 112 8.14 -11.38 -15.75
N ARG A 113 7.88 -12.45 -16.53
CA ARG A 113 8.86 -13.49 -16.83
C ARG A 113 10.08 -12.94 -17.59
N ALA A 114 9.84 -12.08 -18.59
CA ALA A 114 10.92 -11.45 -19.35
C ALA A 114 11.81 -10.56 -18.46
N GLN A 115 11.24 -9.83 -17.51
CA GLN A 115 12.00 -9.02 -16.56
C GLN A 115 12.82 -9.86 -15.58
N GLN A 116 12.32 -11.04 -15.18
CA GLN A 116 13.05 -11.95 -14.27
C GLN A 116 14.22 -12.66 -14.97
N GLY A 117 14.07 -13.04 -16.25
CA GLY A 117 15.13 -13.68 -17.03
C GLY A 117 16.26 -12.73 -17.47
N ALA A 118 16.06 -11.42 -17.40
CA ALA A 118 17.09 -10.42 -17.69
C ALA A 118 18.00 -10.10 -16.48
N LEU A 119 17.65 -10.59 -15.29
CA LEU A 119 18.36 -10.38 -14.02
C LEU A 119 19.20 -11.61 -13.60
N SER A 120 19.29 -12.63 -14.44
CA SER A 120 20.14 -13.84 -14.29
C SER A 120 21.27 -13.83 -15.31
#